data_AF-A0A3L7WWL8-F1
#
_entry.id   AF-A0A3L7WWL8-F1
#
_cell.length_a   1.000
_cell.length_b   1.000
_cell.length_c   1.000
_cell.angle_alpha   90.00
_cell.angle_beta   90.00
_cell.angle_gamma   90.00
#
_symmetry.space_group_name_H-M   'P 1'
#
loop_
_entity.id
_entity.type
_entity.pdbx_description
1 polymer ?
#
loop_
_entity_poly.entity_id
_entity_poly.type
_entity_poly.pdbx_seq_one_letter_code
_entity_poly.pdbx_strand_id
1 'polypeptide(L)'
;MNYRSLSIFLFCLALLCAGCFAPMAGNSNKPPTQEVVVFAAASLTEVFTQIGAAFTANDPQANLTFNFAGSQQLASQLAEGAPASIFASADQHQMKAVVDSGRVEPASVALFACNRLVVVANRERITSLADLAQPGMKLVIGAESVPVGVYTLAFLAASA
;
A
#
# COMPACT_ATOMS: atom_id res chain seq x y z
N MET A 1 61.31 18.45 13.00
CA MET A 1 60.96 17.24 13.80
C MET A 1 59.78 17.65 14.67
N ASN A 2 58.57 17.25 14.25
CA ASN A 2 57.35 18.04 14.46
C ASN A 2 56.56 17.60 15.70
N TYR A 3 56.33 18.52 16.62
CA TYR A 3 55.62 18.34 17.91
C TYR A 3 54.10 18.17 17.80
N ARG A 4 53.54 18.01 16.60
CA ARG A 4 52.08 17.98 16.36
C ARG A 4 51.43 16.60 16.57
N SER A 5 52.21 15.55 16.74
CA SER A 5 51.69 14.17 16.89
C SER A 5 51.57 13.70 18.35
N LEU A 6 52.05 14.47 19.32
CA LEU A 6 52.13 14.04 20.72
C LEU A 6 50.90 14.41 21.58
N SER A 7 50.08 15.36 21.14
CA SER A 7 48.88 15.80 21.90
C SER A 7 47.62 14.96 21.65
N ILE A 8 47.61 14.08 20.66
CA ILE A 8 46.41 13.29 20.33
C ILE A 8 46.34 11.99 21.16
N PHE A 9 47.47 11.51 21.68
CA PHE A 9 47.51 10.25 22.43
C PHE A 9 47.07 10.38 23.90
N LEU A 10 46.99 11.61 24.44
CA LEU A 10 46.62 11.83 25.84
C LEU A 10 45.11 12.01 26.09
N PHE A 11 44.28 11.93 25.04
CA PHE A 11 42.82 12.08 25.18
C PHE A 11 42.06 10.75 25.17
N CYS A 12 42.74 9.62 24.94
CA CYS A 12 42.10 8.29 24.84
C CYS A 12 42.07 7.47 26.14
N LEU A 13 42.58 7.96 27.27
CA LEU A 13 42.66 7.17 28.51
C LEU A 13 41.72 7.62 29.64
N ALA A 14 40.87 8.64 29.42
CA ALA A 14 40.01 9.20 30.47
C ALA A 14 38.51 8.83 30.36
N LEU A 15 38.15 7.80 29.59
CA LEU A 15 36.75 7.45 29.29
C LEU A 15 36.37 6.01 29.65
N LEU A 16 37.04 5.39 30.63
CA LEU A 16 36.85 3.97 30.96
C LEU A 16 36.21 3.65 32.32
N CYS A 17 35.87 4.62 33.17
CA CYS A 17 35.30 4.29 34.48
C CYS A 17 34.28 5.34 34.97
N ALA A 18 33.04 5.31 34.46
CA ALA A 18 31.93 5.99 35.12
C ALA A 18 30.60 5.21 34.95
N GLY A 19 30.29 4.39 35.94
CA GLY A 19 28.95 4.32 36.51
C GLY A 19 27.90 3.47 35.78
N CYS A 20 27.99 2.16 35.95
CA CYS A 20 26.86 1.24 35.83
C CYS A 20 25.86 1.52 36.97
N PHE A 21 24.74 2.20 36.73
CA PHE A 21 23.52 2.11 37.53
C PHE A 21 22.34 2.63 36.69
N ALA A 22 21.76 1.76 35.86
CA ALA A 22 20.46 2.01 35.25
C ALA A 22 19.40 1.26 36.07
N PRO A 23 18.32 1.92 36.52
CA PRO A 23 17.21 1.21 37.15
C PRO A 23 16.60 0.28 36.09
N MET A 24 16.39 -0.99 36.45
CA MET A 24 15.53 -1.89 35.68
C MET A 24 14.14 -1.28 35.63
N ALA A 25 13.85 -0.55 34.55
CA ALA A 25 12.50 -0.20 34.17
C ALA A 25 11.76 -1.52 33.97
N GLY A 26 10.73 -1.75 34.79
CA GLY A 26 9.95 -2.97 34.75
C GLY A 26 9.50 -3.28 33.33
N ASN A 27 9.79 -4.51 32.89
CA ASN A 27 9.21 -5.09 31.69
C ASN A 27 7.69 -4.98 31.81
N SER A 28 7.14 -3.96 31.19
CA SER A 28 5.73 -3.94 30.84
C SER A 28 5.56 -5.07 29.84
N ASN A 29 5.13 -6.24 30.31
CA ASN A 29 4.70 -7.38 29.50
C ASN A 29 3.43 -6.99 28.71
N LYS A 30 3.51 -5.96 27.88
CA LYS A 30 2.54 -5.76 26.81
C LYS A 30 2.99 -6.68 25.68
N PRO A 31 2.15 -7.63 25.24
CA PRO A 31 2.45 -8.41 24.04
C PRO A 31 2.84 -7.47 22.91
N PRO A 32 3.84 -7.80 22.08
CA PRO A 32 4.22 -6.96 20.96
C PRO A 32 2.98 -6.66 20.12
N THR A 33 2.68 -5.38 19.92
CA THR A 33 1.60 -4.94 19.04
C THR A 33 1.91 -5.43 17.64
N GLN A 34 1.05 -6.28 17.08
CA GLN A 34 1.21 -6.75 15.72
C GLN A 34 0.78 -5.63 14.78
N GLU A 35 1.76 -4.91 14.23
CA GLU A 35 1.52 -3.90 13.21
C GLU A 35 1.29 -4.59 11.87
N VAL A 36 0.14 -4.31 11.26
CA VAL A 36 -0.23 -4.83 9.93
C VAL A 36 -0.48 -3.62 9.04
N VAL A 37 0.43 -3.41 8.09
CA VAL A 37 0.30 -2.36 7.08
C VAL A 37 -0.36 -2.96 5.85
N VAL A 38 -1.48 -2.39 5.44
CA VAL A 38 -2.31 -2.88 4.34
C VAL A 38 -2.31 -1.86 3.21
N PHE A 39 -1.72 -2.25 2.08
CA PHE A 39 -1.80 -1.51 0.83
C PHE A 39 -2.99 -2.03 0.04
N ALA A 40 -4.03 -1.24 -0.11
CA ALA A 40 -5.26 -1.67 -0.76
C ALA A 40 -5.69 -0.68 -1.84
N ALA A 41 -6.16 -1.21 -2.98
CA ALA A 41 -6.68 -0.39 -4.06
C ALA A 41 -7.76 0.58 -3.58
N ALA A 42 -7.80 1.79 -4.16
CA ALA A 42 -8.76 2.83 -3.75
C ALA A 42 -10.23 2.38 -3.76
N SER A 43 -10.61 1.49 -4.69
CA SER A 43 -11.95 0.89 -4.76
C SER A 43 -12.31 -0.01 -3.57
N LEU A 44 -11.34 -0.39 -2.75
CA LEU A 44 -11.51 -1.25 -1.58
C LEU A 44 -11.60 -0.46 -0.27
N THR A 45 -11.47 0.88 -0.30
CA THR A 45 -11.40 1.76 0.89
C THR A 45 -12.50 1.48 1.91
N GLU A 46 -13.75 1.48 1.46
CA GLU A 46 -14.92 1.32 2.35
C GLU A 46 -14.95 -0.09 2.97
N VAL A 47 -14.75 -1.12 2.16
CA VAL A 47 -14.79 -2.52 2.59
C VAL A 47 -13.64 -2.84 3.54
N PHE A 48 -12.43 -2.39 3.23
CA PHE A 48 -11.25 -2.62 4.09
C PHE A 48 -11.32 -1.81 5.39
N THR A 49 -11.94 -0.63 5.38
CA THR A 49 -12.22 0.12 6.63
C THR A 49 -13.17 -0.66 7.54
N GLN A 50 -14.23 -1.25 6.97
CA GLN A 50 -15.17 -2.10 7.72
C GLN A 50 -14.50 -3.38 8.24
N ILE A 51 -13.71 -4.06 7.40
CA ILE A 51 -12.92 -5.23 7.79
C ILE A 51 -11.96 -4.86 8.92
N GLY A 52 -11.28 -3.71 8.82
CA GLY A 52 -10.35 -3.25 9.84
C GLY A 52 -11.04 -3.03 11.19
N ALA A 53 -12.20 -2.36 11.20
CA ALA A 53 -12.98 -2.18 12.42
C ALA A 53 -13.43 -3.51 13.04
N ALA A 54 -13.89 -4.45 12.21
CA ALA A 54 -14.30 -5.78 12.67
C ALA A 54 -13.11 -6.61 13.18
N PHE A 55 -11.95 -6.50 12.55
CA PHE A 55 -10.73 -7.20 12.97
C PHE A 55 -10.23 -6.68 14.32
N THR A 56 -10.11 -5.37 14.48
CA THR A 56 -9.68 -4.74 15.75
C THR A 56 -10.68 -4.98 16.89
N ALA A 57 -11.97 -5.14 16.60
CA ALA A 57 -12.96 -5.52 17.61
C ALA A 57 -12.73 -6.94 18.17
N ASN A 58 -12.21 -7.87 17.35
CA ASN A 58 -11.92 -9.25 17.73
C ASN A 58 -10.48 -9.42 18.27
N ASP A 59 -9.55 -8.59 17.82
CA ASP A 59 -8.16 -8.54 18.30
C ASP A 59 -7.76 -7.10 18.66
N PRO A 60 -7.97 -6.68 19.93
CA PRO A 60 -7.60 -5.35 20.39
C PRO A 60 -6.09 -5.08 20.42
N GLN A 61 -5.25 -6.10 20.21
CA GLN A 61 -3.78 -5.96 20.17
C GLN A 61 -3.26 -5.70 18.75
N ALA A 62 -4.08 -5.93 17.74
CA ALA A 62 -3.76 -5.63 16.36
C ALA A 62 -3.76 -4.12 16.09
N ASN A 63 -2.70 -3.64 15.46
CA ASN A 63 -2.60 -2.26 14.97
C ASN A 63 -2.63 -2.27 13.43
N LEU A 64 -3.78 -1.92 12.86
CA LEU A 64 -3.97 -1.87 11.41
C LEU A 64 -3.69 -0.46 10.87
N THR A 65 -2.80 -0.36 9.88
CA THR A 65 -2.59 0.87 9.12
C THR A 65 -2.93 0.63 7.66
N PHE A 66 -3.79 1.47 7.09
CA PHE A 66 -4.19 1.36 5.68
C PHE A 66 -3.56 2.45 4.83
N ASN A 67 -3.07 2.07 3.64
CA ASN A 67 -2.68 2.96 2.57
C ASN A 67 -3.55 2.65 1.34
N PHE A 68 -4.44 3.59 1.02
CA PHE A 68 -5.36 3.48 -0.11
C PHE A 68 -4.90 4.35 -1.27
N ALA A 69 -4.66 3.74 -2.44
CA ALA A 69 -4.31 4.46 -3.66
C ALA A 69 -4.60 3.61 -4.91
N GLY A 70 -4.25 4.10 -6.10
CA GLY A 70 -4.27 3.29 -7.30
C GLY A 70 -3.33 2.07 -7.16
N SER A 71 -3.76 0.89 -7.61
CA SER A 71 -2.97 -0.34 -7.47
C SER A 71 -1.59 -0.23 -8.11
N GLN A 72 -1.46 0.55 -9.19
CA GLN A 72 -0.17 0.80 -9.83
C GLN A 72 0.76 1.64 -8.96
N GLN A 73 0.22 2.63 -8.25
CA GLN A 73 1.02 3.46 -7.33
C GLN A 73 1.49 2.62 -6.14
N LEU A 74 0.61 1.81 -5.56
CA LEU A 74 0.94 0.92 -4.45
C LEU A 74 1.95 -0.14 -4.86
N ALA A 75 1.83 -0.69 -6.08
CA ALA A 75 2.80 -1.63 -6.63
C ALA A 75 4.19 -0.99 -6.81
N SER A 76 4.25 0.25 -7.33
CA SER A 76 5.51 1.01 -7.40
C SER A 76 6.13 1.23 -6.02
N GLN A 77 5.33 1.68 -5.05
CA GLN A 77 5.81 1.86 -3.66
C GLN A 77 6.37 0.56 -3.08
N LEU A 78 5.71 -0.57 -3.32
CA LEU A 78 6.20 -1.88 -2.89
C LEU A 78 7.53 -2.24 -3.55
N ALA A 79 7.63 -2.06 -4.87
CA ALA A 79 8.87 -2.30 -5.61
C ALA A 79 10.02 -1.41 -5.12
N GLU A 80 9.73 -0.18 -4.69
CA GLU A 80 10.67 0.77 -4.09
C GLU A 80 11.03 0.46 -2.63
N GLY A 81 10.43 -0.59 -2.04
CA GLY A 81 10.80 -1.08 -0.72
C GLY A 81 9.85 -0.68 0.41
N ALA A 82 8.72 -0.03 0.12
CA ALA A 82 7.73 0.32 1.15
C ALA A 82 7.29 -0.94 1.93
N PRO A 83 7.17 -0.86 3.26
CA PRO A 83 6.74 -1.98 4.09
C PRO A 83 5.22 -2.14 4.00
N ALA A 84 4.74 -3.28 3.49
CA ALA A 84 3.36 -3.71 3.64
C ALA A 84 3.30 -5.18 4.01
N SER A 85 2.39 -5.53 4.91
CA SER A 85 2.09 -6.90 5.29
C SER A 85 1.08 -7.53 4.32
N ILE A 86 0.19 -6.72 3.75
CA ILE A 86 -0.86 -7.14 2.83
C ILE A 86 -0.89 -6.19 1.63
N PHE A 87 -0.95 -6.74 0.42
CA PHE A 87 -1.22 -6.01 -0.80
C PHE A 87 -2.51 -6.52 -1.45
N ALA A 88 -3.50 -5.65 -1.60
CA ALA A 88 -4.79 -5.94 -2.21
C ALA A 88 -4.96 -5.09 -3.48
N SER A 89 -4.64 -5.69 -4.63
CA SER A 89 -4.76 -5.06 -5.95
C SER A 89 -6.18 -5.15 -6.52
N ALA A 90 -6.55 -4.18 -7.35
CA ALA A 90 -7.79 -4.21 -8.14
C ALA A 90 -7.66 -4.99 -9.46
N ASP A 91 -6.44 -5.39 -9.85
CA ASP A 91 -6.19 -6.22 -11.02
C ASP A 91 -5.06 -7.24 -10.81
N GLN A 92 -4.99 -8.21 -11.71
CA GLN A 92 -3.92 -9.22 -11.75
C GLN A 92 -2.61 -8.69 -12.32
N HIS A 93 -2.66 -7.61 -13.12
CA HIS A 93 -1.46 -7.03 -13.75
C HIS A 93 -0.50 -6.46 -12.69
N GLN A 94 -1.01 -5.62 -11.78
CA GLN A 94 -0.23 -5.06 -10.69
C GLN A 94 0.16 -6.12 -9.66
N MET A 95 -0.68 -7.14 -9.43
CA MET A 95 -0.31 -8.28 -8.59
C MET A 95 0.89 -9.04 -9.19
N LYS A 96 0.87 -9.29 -10.51
CA LYS A 96 2.01 -9.89 -11.19
C LYS A 96 3.27 -9.02 -11.08
N ALA A 97 3.14 -7.70 -11.24
CA ALA A 97 4.28 -6.79 -11.14
C ALA A 97 4.97 -6.84 -9.76
N VAL A 98 4.22 -6.95 -8.66
CA VAL A 98 4.81 -7.05 -7.31
C VAL A 98 5.36 -8.44 -6.98
N VAL A 99 4.84 -9.49 -7.62
CA VAL A 99 5.41 -10.83 -7.56
C VAL A 99 6.73 -10.87 -8.33
N ASP A 100 6.75 -10.33 -9.55
CA ASP A 100 7.95 -10.30 -10.41
C ASP A 100 9.06 -9.43 -9.80
N SER A 101 8.72 -8.43 -8.97
CA SER A 101 9.71 -7.65 -8.22
C SER A 101 10.25 -8.34 -6.96
N GLY A 102 9.76 -9.54 -6.63
CA GLY A 102 10.17 -10.31 -5.46
C GLY A 102 9.63 -9.75 -4.13
N ARG A 103 8.66 -8.83 -4.17
CA ARG A 103 8.05 -8.22 -2.98
C ARG A 103 6.88 -9.04 -2.43
N VAL A 104 6.29 -9.89 -3.26
CA VAL A 104 5.21 -10.82 -2.88
C VAL A 104 5.62 -12.24 -3.25
N GLU A 105 5.45 -13.17 -2.30
CA GLU A 105 5.64 -14.59 -2.54
C GLU A 105 4.51 -15.13 -3.43
N PRO A 106 4.81 -15.71 -4.62
CA PRO A 106 3.79 -16.27 -5.52
C PRO A 106 2.77 -17.18 -4.82
N ALA A 107 3.22 -18.02 -3.88
CA ALA A 107 2.35 -18.96 -3.17
C ALA A 107 1.33 -18.28 -2.22
N SER A 108 1.53 -17.01 -1.88
CA SER A 108 0.61 -16.24 -1.02
C SER A 108 -0.51 -15.53 -1.79
N VAL A 109 -0.45 -15.52 -3.13
CA VAL A 109 -1.42 -14.79 -3.96
C VAL A 109 -2.74 -15.56 -4.02
N ALA A 110 -3.84 -14.87 -3.71
CA ALA A 110 -5.18 -15.43 -3.81
C ALA A 110 -6.14 -14.44 -4.50
N LEU A 111 -7.02 -14.98 -5.34
CA LEU A 111 -8.18 -14.23 -5.83
C LEU A 111 -9.24 -14.20 -4.73
N PHE A 112 -9.56 -12.99 -4.27
CA PHE A 112 -10.50 -12.78 -3.17
C PHE A 112 -11.78 -12.03 -3.59
N ALA A 113 -11.76 -11.36 -4.75
CA ALA A 113 -12.88 -10.57 -5.23
C ALA A 113 -12.89 -10.46 -6.77
N CYS A 114 -14.09 -10.21 -7.31
CA CYS A 114 -14.33 -9.86 -8.70
C CYS A 114 -15.16 -8.57 -8.77
N ASN A 115 -15.09 -7.85 -9.87
CA ASN A 115 -15.90 -6.66 -10.09
C ASN A 115 -16.41 -6.59 -11.54
N ARG A 116 -17.32 -5.66 -11.82
CA ARG A 116 -17.87 -5.39 -13.14
C ARG A 116 -17.71 -3.91 -13.46
N LEU A 117 -17.16 -3.62 -14.65
CA LEU A 117 -17.14 -2.25 -15.17
C LEU A 117 -18.58 -1.82 -15.51
N VAL A 118 -18.98 -0.65 -15.01
CA VAL A 118 -20.31 -0.07 -15.24
C VAL A 118 -20.20 1.40 -15.60
N VAL A 119 -21.20 1.90 -16.32
CA VAL A 119 -21.37 3.32 -16.58
C VAL A 119 -22.26 3.91 -15.50
N VAL A 120 -21.77 4.94 -14.82
CA VAL A 120 -22.57 5.73 -13.89
C VAL A 120 -22.92 7.04 -14.58
N ALA A 121 -24.22 7.29 -14.75
CA ALA A 121 -24.73 8.45 -15.46
C ALA A 121 -26.07 8.91 -14.92
N ASN A 122 -26.46 10.15 -15.24
CA ASN A 122 -27.84 10.58 -15.08
C ASN A 122 -28.70 9.87 -16.13
N ARG A 123 -29.67 9.06 -15.67
CA ARG A 123 -30.51 8.17 -16.49
C ARG A 123 -31.27 8.89 -17.61
N GLU A 124 -31.53 10.19 -17.48
CA GLU A 124 -32.26 10.95 -18.49
C GLU A 124 -31.51 11.12 -19.82
N ARG A 125 -30.19 10.84 -19.86
CA ARG A 125 -29.36 11.06 -21.06
C ARG A 125 -28.73 9.81 -21.67
N ILE A 126 -28.69 8.70 -20.94
CA ILE A 126 -27.98 7.49 -21.37
C ILE A 126 -28.89 6.28 -21.18
N THR A 127 -29.33 5.72 -22.30
CA THR A 127 -30.21 4.55 -22.38
C THR A 127 -29.49 3.32 -22.93
N SER A 128 -28.38 3.53 -23.63
CA SER A 128 -27.53 2.48 -24.20
C SER A 128 -26.05 2.87 -24.16
N LEU A 129 -25.15 1.90 -24.36
CA LEU A 129 -23.71 2.16 -24.48
C LEU A 129 -23.37 2.97 -25.74
N ALA A 130 -24.18 2.89 -26.79
CA ALA A 130 -23.98 3.68 -28.01
C ALA A 130 -24.13 5.19 -27.75
N ASP A 131 -24.90 5.57 -26.73
CA ASP A 131 -25.08 6.98 -26.35
C ASP A 131 -23.76 7.62 -25.87
N LEU A 132 -22.79 6.80 -25.44
CA LEU A 132 -21.46 7.27 -25.03
C LEU A 132 -20.63 7.84 -26.19
N ALA A 133 -20.92 7.43 -27.42
CA ALA A 133 -20.20 7.86 -28.62
C ALA A 133 -20.82 9.12 -29.27
N GLN A 134 -21.93 9.64 -28.73
CA GLN A 134 -22.61 10.79 -29.32
C GLN A 134 -21.73 12.06 -29.24
N PRO A 135 -21.72 12.90 -30.29
CA PRO A 135 -21.00 14.17 -30.27
C PRO A 135 -21.39 15.04 -29.07
N GLY A 136 -20.39 15.60 -28.41
CA GLY A 136 -20.60 16.44 -27.21
C GLY A 136 -20.75 15.67 -25.90
N MET A 137 -20.74 14.33 -25.93
CA MET A 137 -20.66 13.51 -24.71
C MET A 137 -19.32 13.73 -24.01
N LYS A 138 -19.36 13.93 -22.68
CA LYS A 138 -18.17 14.01 -21.84
C LYS A 138 -18.07 12.75 -20.98
N LEU A 139 -17.02 11.98 -21.22
CA LEU A 139 -16.71 10.76 -20.49
C LEU A 139 -15.64 11.07 -19.42
N VAL A 140 -15.92 10.69 -18.18
CA VAL A 140 -14.92 10.71 -17.11
C VAL A 140 -14.47 9.28 -16.89
N ILE A 141 -13.18 9.02 -17.12
CA ILE A 141 -12.58 7.70 -16.98
C ILE A 141 -11.39 7.79 -16.02
N GLY A 142 -10.97 6.65 -15.47
CA GLY A 142 -9.71 6.59 -14.73
C GLY A 142 -8.52 6.89 -15.65
N ALA A 143 -7.45 7.44 -15.08
CA ALA A 143 -6.18 7.61 -15.79
C ALA A 143 -5.71 6.28 -16.43
N GLU A 144 -4.98 6.36 -17.54
CA GLU A 144 -4.61 5.18 -18.34
C GLU A 144 -3.79 4.14 -17.56
N SER A 145 -3.11 4.56 -16.50
CA SER A 145 -2.30 3.70 -15.63
C SER A 145 -3.06 3.10 -14.44
N VAL A 146 -4.26 3.60 -14.08
CA VAL A 146 -5.06 3.00 -13.00
C VAL A 146 -5.86 1.81 -13.55
N PRO A 147 -6.08 0.74 -12.77
CA PRO A 147 -6.81 -0.46 -13.23
C PRO A 147 -8.15 -0.15 -13.91
N VAL A 148 -8.99 0.71 -13.31
CA VAL A 148 -10.30 1.09 -13.90
C VAL A 148 -10.15 1.82 -15.24
N GLY A 149 -9.07 2.60 -15.41
CA GLY A 149 -8.75 3.28 -16.67
C GLY A 149 -8.33 2.27 -17.75
N VAL A 150 -7.43 1.35 -17.41
CA VAL A 150 -7.02 0.24 -18.29
C VAL A 150 -8.24 -0.55 -18.78
N TYR A 151 -9.11 -0.97 -17.86
CA TYR A 151 -10.33 -1.70 -18.24
C TYR A 151 -11.29 -0.88 -19.09
N THR A 152 -11.41 0.43 -18.81
CA THR A 152 -12.28 1.32 -19.58
C THR A 152 -11.77 1.50 -21.01
N LEU A 153 -10.47 1.74 -21.18
CA LEU A 153 -9.87 1.89 -22.51
C LEU A 153 -9.94 0.59 -23.32
N ALA A 154 -9.69 -0.55 -22.69
CA ALA A 154 -9.84 -1.86 -23.34
C ALA A 154 -11.29 -2.09 -23.81
N PHE A 155 -12.27 -1.73 -22.98
CA PHE A 155 -13.69 -1.81 -23.35
C PHE A 155 -14.03 -0.89 -24.52
N LEU A 156 -13.58 0.38 -24.49
CA LEU A 156 -13.86 1.35 -25.56
C LEU A 156 -13.21 0.92 -26.88
N ALA A 157 -11.98 0.41 -26.85
CA ALA A 157 -11.28 -0.09 -28.04
C ALA A 157 -11.97 -1.32 -28.64
N ALA A 158 -12.55 -2.20 -27.82
CA ALA A 158 -13.30 -3.37 -28.30
C ALA A 158 -14.72 -3.02 -28.80
N SER A 159 -15.19 -1.81 -28.55
CA SER A 159 -16.52 -1.31 -28.91
C SER A 159 -16.52 -0.34 -30.09
N ALA A 160 -15.34 -0.07 -30.66
CA ALA A 160 -15.14 0.75 -31.86
C ALA A 160 -15.16 -0.12 -33.12
#